data_AF-A0A645IDW6-F1
#
_entry.id   AF-A0A645IDW6-F1
#
_cell.length_a   1.000
_cell.length_b   1.000
_cell.length_c   1.000
_cell.angle_alpha   90.00
_cell.angle_beta   90.00
_cell.angle_gamma   90.00
#
_symmetry.space_group_name_H-M   'P 1'
#
loop_
_entity.id
_entity.type
_entity.pdbx_description
1 polymer ?
#
loop_
_entity_poly.entity_id
_entity_poly.type
_entity_poly.pdbx_seq_one_letter_code
_entity_poly.pdbx_strand_id
1 'polypeptide(L)'
;MPIRLLWALQFATVAVGAVINTLPAAGEEIGWRGYLFPRLLDRLGPGLAVLVSGVIWGLWHAPLILLGYNYPSNPVLGLVAMCVFTTGIGAILAWLAQRGGSIWPAALGHGALNAAAGGFMIIFADADFTVDTLSGTILGWGGWPVLVVAVVVLLVCRAFRPVSAR
;
A
#
# COMPACT_ATOMS: atom_id res chain seq x y z
N MET A 1 5.33 -15.32 24.77
CA MET A 1 3.84 -15.28 24.91
C MET A 1 3.21 -16.44 24.13
N PRO A 2 1.99 -16.91 24.49
CA PRO A 2 1.26 -17.85 23.65
C PRO A 2 0.98 -17.27 22.26
N ILE A 3 1.16 -18.06 21.20
CA ILE A 3 1.00 -17.60 19.80
C ILE A 3 -0.37 -16.97 19.53
N ARG A 4 -1.44 -17.48 20.17
CA ARG A 4 -2.80 -16.95 20.03
C ARG A 4 -2.94 -15.53 20.58
N LEU A 5 -2.21 -15.22 21.65
CA LEU A 5 -2.19 -13.88 22.25
C LEU A 5 -1.44 -12.91 21.33
N LEU A 6 -0.33 -13.33 20.72
CA LEU A 6 0.39 -12.52 19.73
C LEU A 6 -0.50 -12.16 18.54
N TRP A 7 -1.25 -13.13 18.00
CA TRP A 7 -2.22 -12.86 16.94
C TRP A 7 -3.32 -11.87 17.37
N ALA A 8 -3.89 -12.06 18.57
CA ALA A 8 -4.92 -11.15 19.08
C ALA A 8 -4.38 -9.72 19.26
N LEU A 9 -3.17 -9.58 19.80
CA LEU A 9 -2.49 -8.29 19.95
C LEU A 9 -2.17 -7.65 18.60
N GLN A 10 -1.81 -8.44 17.59
CA GLN A 10 -1.58 -7.93 16.25
C GLN A 10 -2.85 -7.34 15.63
N PHE A 11 -3.96 -8.06 15.68
CA PHE A 11 -5.23 -7.55 15.16
C PHE A 11 -5.68 -6.28 15.90
N ALA A 12 -5.54 -6.26 17.23
CA ALA A 12 -5.84 -5.06 18.02
C ALA A 12 -4.93 -3.87 17.64
N THR A 13 -3.63 -4.11 17.49
CA THR A 13 -2.65 -3.09 17.10
C THR A 13 -2.95 -2.54 15.70
N VAL A 14 -3.28 -3.39 14.74
CA VAL A 14 -3.66 -2.95 13.39
C VAL A 14 -4.95 -2.14 13.42
N ALA A 15 -5.96 -2.57 14.17
CA ALA A 15 -7.23 -1.85 14.26
C ALA A 15 -7.06 -0.45 14.87
N VAL A 16 -6.35 -0.34 16.00
CA VAL A 16 -6.08 0.94 16.66
C VAL A 16 -5.13 1.79 15.82
N GLY A 17 -4.06 1.20 15.32
CA GLY A 17 -3.05 1.86 14.49
C GLY A 17 -3.64 2.37 13.17
N ALA A 18 -4.62 1.68 12.58
CA ALA A 18 -5.31 2.13 11.38
C ALA A 18 -5.97 3.49 11.60
N VAL A 19 -6.68 3.66 12.73
CA VAL A 19 -7.35 4.91 13.07
C VAL A 19 -6.33 6.02 13.33
N ILE A 20 -5.29 5.73 14.12
CA ILE A 20 -4.23 6.70 14.44
C ILE A 20 -3.51 7.16 13.16
N ASN A 21 -3.13 6.22 12.29
CA ASN A 21 -2.42 6.50 11.05
C ASN A 21 -3.31 7.10 9.95
N THR A 22 -4.64 7.13 10.13
CA THR A 22 -5.55 7.66 9.11
C THR A 22 -5.28 9.14 8.83
N LEU A 23 -4.97 9.95 9.85
CA LEU A 23 -4.71 11.38 9.67
C LEU A 23 -3.44 11.67 8.86
N PRO A 24 -2.25 11.13 9.20
CA PRO A 24 -1.07 11.31 8.37
C PRO A 24 -1.25 10.70 6.97
N ALA A 25 -1.88 9.52 6.87
CA ALA A 25 -2.20 8.91 5.58
C ALA A 25 -3.15 9.77 4.74
N ALA A 26 -4.11 10.46 5.35
CA ALA A 26 -5.00 11.37 4.64
C ALA A 26 -4.21 12.51 3.96
N GLY A 27 -3.16 13.03 4.60
CA GLY A 27 -2.27 14.02 4.01
C GLY A 27 -1.68 13.56 2.67
N GLU A 28 -1.23 12.31 2.61
CA GLU A 28 -0.74 11.69 1.37
C GLU A 28 -1.88 11.40 0.38
N GLU A 29 -2.98 10.83 0.85
CA GLU A 29 -4.11 10.42 -0.01
C GLU A 29 -4.82 11.61 -0.68
N ILE A 30 -4.75 12.82 -0.11
CA ILE A 30 -5.17 14.06 -0.79
C ILE A 30 -4.42 14.21 -2.12
N GLY A 31 -3.10 14.03 -2.10
CA GLY A 31 -2.26 14.13 -3.29
C GLY A 31 -2.46 12.95 -4.23
N TRP A 32 -2.40 11.72 -3.71
CA TRP A 32 -2.41 10.52 -4.54
C TRP A 32 -3.79 10.22 -5.12
N ARG A 33 -4.82 10.12 -4.28
CA ARG A 33 -6.17 9.65 -4.66
C ARG A 33 -7.14 10.80 -4.85
N GLY A 34 -6.93 11.92 -4.15
CA GLY A 34 -7.70 13.14 -4.32
C GLY A 34 -7.32 13.93 -5.58
N TYR A 35 -6.04 13.96 -5.95
CA TYR A 35 -5.55 14.82 -7.04
C TYR A 35 -4.97 14.07 -8.23
N LEU A 36 -3.94 13.23 -8.03
CA LEU A 36 -3.15 12.63 -9.10
C LEU A 36 -3.91 11.54 -9.86
N PHE A 37 -4.40 10.53 -9.16
CA PHE A 37 -5.03 9.36 -9.77
C PHE A 37 -6.24 9.72 -10.66
N PRO A 38 -7.19 10.57 -10.24
CA PRO A 38 -8.34 10.93 -11.09
C PRO A 38 -7.91 11.57 -12.41
N ARG A 39 -6.88 12.44 -12.36
CA ARG A 39 -6.31 13.11 -13.55
C ARG A 39 -5.58 12.15 -14.49
N LEU A 40 -4.92 11.13 -13.94
CA LEU A 40 -4.32 10.07 -14.74
C LEU A 40 -5.39 9.18 -15.35
N LEU A 41 -6.45 8.86 -14.60
CA LEU A 41 -7.57 8.05 -15.07
C LEU A 41 -8.27 8.69 -16.27
N ASP A 42 -8.57 9.99 -16.20
CA ASP A 42 -9.24 10.71 -17.29
C ASP A 42 -8.37 10.83 -18.55
N ARG A 43 -7.04 10.88 -18.41
CA ARG A 43 -6.12 11.08 -19.54
C ARG A 43 -5.58 9.80 -20.15
N LEU A 44 -5.31 8.79 -19.34
CA LEU A 44 -4.56 7.59 -19.73
C LEU A 44 -5.41 6.31 -19.65
N GLY A 45 -6.61 6.38 -19.07
CA GLY A 45 -7.44 5.21 -18.78
C GLY A 45 -6.94 4.39 -17.59
N PRO A 46 -7.71 3.37 -17.16
CA PRO A 46 -7.54 2.72 -15.86
C PRO A 46 -6.22 1.97 -15.69
N GLY A 47 -5.78 1.22 -16.71
CA GLY A 47 -4.54 0.44 -16.62
C GLY A 47 -3.30 1.32 -16.46
N LEU A 48 -3.15 2.31 -17.34
CA LEU A 48 -2.03 3.25 -17.27
C LEU A 48 -2.13 4.18 -16.05
N ALA A 49 -3.32 4.57 -15.61
CA ALA A 49 -3.48 5.36 -14.39
C ALA A 49 -3.01 4.61 -13.14
N VAL A 50 -3.35 3.32 -13.02
CA VAL A 50 -2.84 2.44 -11.95
C VAL A 50 -1.32 2.35 -11.99
N LEU A 51 -0.75 2.05 -13.16
CA LEU A 51 0.69 1.89 -13.33
C LEU A 51 1.45 3.18 -13.00
N VAL A 52 1.09 4.30 -13.64
CA VAL A 52 1.80 5.57 -13.50
C VAL A 52 1.64 6.12 -12.08
N SER A 53 0.44 6.09 -11.51
CA SER A 53 0.21 6.53 -10.13
C SER A 53 1.01 5.70 -9.14
N GLY A 54 1.05 4.37 -9.35
CA GLY A 54 1.79 3.43 -8.52
C GLY A 54 3.29 3.71 -8.53
N VAL A 55 3.88 3.83 -9.72
CA VAL A 55 5.31 4.09 -9.89
C VAL A 55 5.70 5.44 -9.30
N ILE A 56 4.93 6.51 -9.54
CA ILE A 56 5.21 7.84 -8.96
C ILE A 56 5.21 7.76 -7.43
N TRP A 57 4.22 7.09 -6.83
CA TRP A 57 4.16 6.92 -5.38
C TRP A 57 5.30 6.03 -4.85
N GLY A 58 5.71 5.00 -5.59
CA GLY A 58 6.88 4.18 -5.22
C GLY A 58 8.18 4.98 -5.22
N LEU A 59 8.39 5.80 -6.25
CA LEU A 59 9.55 6.68 -6.37
C LEU A 59 9.59 7.77 -5.30
N TRP A 60 8.44 8.21 -4.78
CA TRP A 60 8.38 9.13 -3.65
C TRP A 60 9.08 8.57 -2.39
N HIS A 61 9.16 7.24 -2.24
CA HIS A 61 9.88 6.60 -1.14
C HIS A 61 11.40 6.48 -1.36
N ALA A 62 11.90 6.84 -2.55
CA ALA A 62 13.30 6.63 -2.91
C ALA A 62 14.31 7.21 -1.91
N PRO A 63 14.15 8.45 -1.37
CA PRO A 63 15.15 9.00 -0.44
C PRO A 63 15.37 8.12 0.79
N LEU A 64 14.29 7.61 1.40
CA LEU A 64 14.39 6.77 2.59
C LEU A 64 14.81 5.34 2.25
N ILE A 65 14.27 4.76 1.17
CA ILE A 65 14.62 3.40 0.76
C ILE A 65 16.10 3.30 0.41
N LEU A 66 16.65 4.26 -0.33
CA LEU A 66 18.06 4.28 -0.72
C LEU A 66 18.98 4.50 0.49
N LEU A 67 18.47 5.02 1.60
CA LEU A 67 19.14 5.09 2.90
C LEU A 67 18.95 3.81 3.76
N GLY A 68 18.31 2.78 3.22
CA GLY A 68 18.12 1.47 3.86
C GLY A 68 16.79 1.28 4.59
N TYR A 69 15.86 2.25 4.53
CA TYR A 69 14.54 2.10 5.12
C TYR A 69 13.73 1.00 4.38
N ASN A 70 13.08 0.11 5.13
CA ASN A 70 12.39 -1.11 4.67
C ASN A 70 13.26 -2.17 3.97
N TYR A 71 14.34 -1.79 3.28
CA TYR A 71 15.16 -2.68 2.47
C TYR A 71 16.65 -2.53 2.77
N PRO A 72 17.10 -2.76 4.02
CA PRO A 72 18.47 -2.48 4.44
C PRO A 72 19.51 -3.30 3.66
N SER A 73 19.16 -4.53 3.28
CA SER A 73 20.07 -5.47 2.60
C SER A 73 20.19 -5.21 1.09
N ASN A 74 19.19 -4.60 0.46
CA ASN A 74 19.21 -4.37 -0.99
C ASN A 74 18.36 -3.14 -1.39
N PRO A 75 18.84 -1.90 -1.13
CA PRO A 75 18.05 -0.68 -1.30
C PRO A 75 17.56 -0.42 -2.73
N VAL A 76 18.40 -0.69 -3.73
CA VAL A 76 18.06 -0.44 -5.15
C VAL A 76 16.96 -1.39 -5.62
N LEU A 77 17.11 -2.68 -5.32
CA LEU A 77 16.07 -3.68 -5.59
C LEU A 77 14.80 -3.40 -4.77
N GLY A 78 14.97 -2.94 -3.53
CA GLY A 78 13.90 -2.48 -2.66
C GLY A 78 13.07 -1.35 -3.24
N LEU A 79 13.69 -0.40 -3.95
CA LEU A 79 12.97 0.67 -4.63
C LEU A 79 12.11 0.15 -5.79
N VAL A 80 12.65 -0.80 -6.57
CA VAL A 80 11.87 -1.49 -7.62
C VAL A 80 10.70 -2.23 -6.99
N ALA A 81 10.95 -2.96 -5.91
CA ALA A 81 9.92 -3.69 -5.18
C ALA A 81 8.84 -2.77 -4.61
N MET A 82 9.23 -1.62 -4.07
CA MET A 82 8.29 -0.61 -3.59
C MET A 82 7.41 -0.09 -4.72
N CYS A 83 7.94 0.16 -5.92
CA CYS A 83 7.12 0.58 -7.06
C CYS A 83 6.08 -0.48 -7.48
N VAL A 84 6.45 -1.77 -7.42
CA VAL A 84 5.50 -2.86 -7.69
C VAL A 84 4.42 -2.91 -6.60
N PHE A 85 4.82 -2.84 -5.34
CA PHE A 85 3.91 -2.81 -4.20
C PHE A 85 2.93 -1.63 -4.28
N THR A 86 3.42 -0.39 -4.45
CA THR A 86 2.60 0.82 -4.53
C THR A 86 1.67 0.83 -5.74
N THR A 87 2.05 0.18 -6.84
CA THR A 87 1.16 -0.05 -7.99
C THR A 87 0.01 -0.98 -7.62
N GLY A 88 0.31 -2.12 -7.00
CA GLY A 88 -0.69 -3.09 -6.59
C GLY A 88 -1.65 -2.54 -5.55
N ILE A 89 -1.12 -2.14 -4.40
CA ILE A 89 -1.93 -1.62 -3.30
C ILE A 89 -2.60 -0.30 -3.67
N GLY A 90 -1.93 0.51 -4.49
CA GLY A 90 -2.46 1.80 -4.90
C GLY A 90 -3.69 1.72 -5.79
N ALA A 91 -3.84 0.64 -6.56
CA ALA A 91 -5.06 0.34 -7.30
C ALA A 91 -6.25 0.10 -6.36
N ILE A 92 -6.04 -0.65 -5.28
CA ILE A 92 -7.07 -0.94 -4.27
C ILE A 92 -7.48 0.35 -3.55
N LEU A 93 -6.52 1.16 -3.12
CA LEU A 93 -6.79 2.45 -2.47
C LEU A 93 -7.51 3.42 -3.43
N ALA A 94 -7.12 3.48 -4.70
CA ALA A 94 -7.81 4.29 -5.69
C ALA A 94 -9.25 3.84 -5.93
N TRP A 95 -9.50 2.53 -5.94
CA TRP A 95 -10.84 1.98 -6.05
C TRP A 95 -11.70 2.34 -4.82
N LEU A 96 -11.15 2.19 -3.61
CA LEU A 96 -11.83 2.58 -2.36
C LEU A 96 -12.20 4.06 -2.36
N ALA A 97 -11.27 4.94 -2.74
CA ALA A 97 -11.52 6.37 -2.82
C ALA A 97 -12.64 6.72 -3.81
N GLN A 98 -12.63 6.11 -4.99
CA GLN A 98 -13.67 6.34 -5.99
C GLN A 98 -15.04 5.82 -5.55
N ARG A 99 -15.10 4.62 -4.98
CA ARG A 99 -16.35 4.02 -4.50
C ARG A 99 -16.93 4.76 -3.31
N GLY A 100 -16.09 5.23 -2.39
CA GLY A 100 -16.51 6.05 -1.26
C GLY A 100 -16.73 7.53 -1.59
N GLY A 101 -16.41 7.97 -2.81
CA GLY A 101 -16.54 9.38 -3.22
C GLY A 101 -15.69 10.36 -2.39
N SER A 102 -14.70 9.87 -1.65
CA SER A 102 -13.85 10.65 -0.76
C SER A 102 -12.54 9.91 -0.51
N ILE A 103 -11.52 10.61 0.02
CA ILE A 103 -10.21 10.01 0.31
C ILE A 103 -10.20 9.16 1.59
N TRP A 104 -11.18 9.33 2.48
CA TRP A 104 -11.15 8.73 3.82
C TRP A 104 -11.09 7.20 3.84
N PRO A 105 -11.83 6.46 2.97
CA PRO A 105 -11.68 5.01 2.88
C PRO A 105 -10.27 4.59 2.45
N ALA A 106 -9.64 5.33 1.55
CA ALA A 106 -8.25 5.09 1.15
C ALA A 106 -7.28 5.45 2.27
N ALA A 107 -7.50 6.55 2.98
CA ALA A 107 -6.66 6.98 4.10
C ALA A 107 -6.71 5.97 5.26
N LEU A 108 -7.88 5.41 5.57
CA LEU A 108 -8.02 4.35 6.56
C LEU A 108 -7.33 3.07 6.12
N GLY A 109 -7.48 2.68 4.85
CA GLY A 109 -6.79 1.50 4.28
C GLY A 109 -5.26 1.65 4.30
N HIS A 110 -4.75 2.82 3.91
CA HIS A 110 -3.33 3.17 3.97
C HIS A 110 -2.84 3.18 5.43
N GLY A 111 -3.59 3.81 6.35
CA GLY A 111 -3.27 3.78 7.78
C GLY A 111 -3.19 2.36 8.35
N ALA A 112 -4.11 1.47 7.94
CA ALA A 112 -4.11 0.06 8.33
C ALA A 112 -2.88 -0.69 7.79
N LEU A 113 -2.45 -0.40 6.56
CA LEU A 113 -1.23 -0.97 5.98
C LEU A 113 0.02 -0.54 6.75
N ASN A 114 0.11 0.74 7.10
CA ASN A 114 1.23 1.25 7.90
C ASN A 114 1.27 0.61 9.29
N ALA A 115 0.10 0.45 9.92
CA ALA A 115 -0.03 -0.23 11.20
C ALA A 115 0.33 -1.72 11.10
N ALA A 116 -0.08 -2.39 10.02
CA ALA A 116 0.25 -3.79 9.77
C ALA A 116 1.74 -3.99 9.54
N ALA A 117 2.39 -3.14 8.73
CA ALA A 117 3.83 -3.20 8.47
C ALA A 117 4.64 -3.03 9.77
N GLY A 118 4.28 -2.05 10.61
CA GLY A 118 4.93 -1.84 11.90
C GLY A 118 4.68 -2.97 12.90
N GLY A 119 3.44 -3.45 13.02
CA GLY A 119 3.07 -4.52 13.95
C GLY A 119 3.65 -5.88 13.59
N PHE A 120 3.73 -6.21 12.29
CA PHE A 120 4.28 -7.49 11.84
C PHE A 120 5.74 -7.65 12.27
N MET A 121 6.53 -6.57 12.23
CA MET A 121 7.92 -6.58 12.71
C MET A 121 8.03 -6.89 14.21
N ILE A 122 7.05 -6.50 15.03
CA ILE A 122 7.05 -6.75 16.48
C ILE A 122 6.85 -8.23 16.80
N ILE A 123 6.04 -8.96 16.02
CA ILE A 123 5.79 -10.40 16.25
C ILE A 123 7.05 -11.23 15.98
N PHE A 124 7.86 -10.83 14.99
CA PHE A 124 9.08 -11.55 14.60
C PHE A 124 10.35 -11.02 15.29
N ALA A 125 10.28 -9.90 16.02
CA ALA A 125 11.42 -9.31 16.73
C ALA A 125 11.93 -10.16 17.92
N ASP A 126 11.12 -11.09 18.43
CA ASP A 126 11.44 -11.91 19.61
C ASP A 126 11.94 -13.34 19.26
N ALA A 127 12.06 -13.65 17.97
CA ALA A 127 12.81 -14.81 17.48
C ALA A 127 14.09 -14.25 16.84
N ASP A 128 15.23 -14.93 16.94
CA ASP A 128 16.48 -14.59 16.22
C ASP A 128 16.35 -14.71 14.67
N PHE A 129 15.17 -14.38 14.14
CA PHE A 129 14.73 -14.51 12.78
C PHE A 129 14.67 -13.13 12.14
N THR A 130 15.58 -12.87 11.21
CA THR A 130 15.51 -11.69 10.37
C THR A 130 14.54 -11.96 9.22
N VAL A 131 13.43 -11.22 9.18
CA VAL A 131 12.51 -11.25 8.02
C VAL A 131 13.12 -10.39 6.92
N ASP A 132 13.56 -11.02 5.82
CA ASP A 132 13.90 -10.27 4.61
C ASP A 132 12.62 -9.70 3.99
N THR A 133 12.54 -8.36 3.90
CA THR A 133 11.37 -7.66 3.40
C THR A 133 10.97 -8.10 1.99
N LEU A 134 11.95 -8.39 1.13
CA LEU A 134 11.70 -8.78 -0.27
C LEU A 134 11.02 -10.14 -0.39
N SER A 135 11.33 -11.08 0.50
CA SER A 135 10.79 -12.45 0.42
C SER A 135 9.70 -12.75 1.45
N GLY A 136 9.74 -12.12 2.63
CA GLY A 136 8.89 -12.44 3.76
C GLY A 136 7.67 -11.54 3.96
N THR A 137 7.48 -10.50 3.12
CA THR A 137 6.41 -9.52 3.33
C THR A 137 5.64 -9.18 2.05
N ILE A 138 4.53 -8.46 2.21
CA ILE A 138 3.74 -7.94 1.08
C ILE A 138 4.46 -6.86 0.28
N LEU A 139 5.49 -6.22 0.85
CA LEU A 139 6.30 -5.23 0.17
C LEU A 139 7.19 -5.85 -0.93
N GLY A 140 7.44 -7.15 -0.85
CA GLY A 140 8.24 -7.90 -1.81
C GLY A 140 7.46 -9.01 -2.53
N TRP A 141 8.19 -9.84 -3.28
CA TRP A 141 7.63 -10.86 -4.16
C TRP A 141 6.80 -11.92 -3.43
N GLY A 142 6.97 -12.08 -2.12
CA GLY A 142 6.13 -12.95 -1.30
C GLY A 142 4.64 -12.58 -1.34
N GLY A 143 4.31 -11.29 -1.39
CA GLY A 143 2.91 -10.83 -1.47
C GLY A 143 2.47 -10.23 -2.80
N TRP A 144 3.35 -10.13 -3.80
CA TRP A 144 2.94 -9.62 -5.12
C TRP A 144 1.84 -10.45 -5.81
N PRO A 145 1.78 -11.79 -5.70
CA PRO A 145 0.71 -12.56 -6.34
C PRO A 145 -0.69 -12.10 -5.95
N VAL A 146 -0.92 -11.82 -4.66
CA VAL A 146 -2.24 -11.33 -4.20
C VAL A 146 -2.54 -9.93 -4.72
N LEU A 147 -1.53 -9.05 -4.81
CA LEU A 147 -1.69 -7.71 -5.36
C LEU A 147 -1.98 -7.73 -6.86
N VAL A 148 -1.28 -8.59 -7.62
CA VAL A 148 -1.50 -8.76 -9.06
C VAL A 148 -2.91 -9.27 -9.31
N VAL A 149 -3.36 -10.29 -8.58
CA VAL A 149 -4.73 -10.81 -8.68
C VAL A 149 -5.74 -9.70 -8.39
N ALA A 150 -5.55 -8.92 -7.32
CA ALA A 150 -6.44 -7.81 -6.99
C ALA A 150 -6.51 -6.75 -8.10
N VAL A 151 -5.36 -6.35 -8.66
CA VAL A 151 -5.31 -5.40 -9.79
C VAL A 151 -6.03 -5.96 -11.02
N VAL A 152 -5.77 -7.21 -11.39
CA VAL A 152 -6.41 -7.86 -12.53
C VAL A 152 -7.92 -7.90 -12.35
N VAL A 153 -8.40 -8.29 -11.17
CA VAL A 153 -9.83 -8.30 -10.85
C VAL A 153 -10.44 -6.91 -10.99
N LEU A 154 -9.81 -5.87 -10.42
CA LEU A 154 -10.30 -4.50 -10.52
C LEU A 154 -10.38 -4.00 -11.98
N LEU A 155 -9.39 -4.35 -12.81
CA LEU A 155 -9.36 -3.95 -14.21
C LEU A 155 -10.39 -4.72 -15.05
N VAL A 156 -10.48 -6.05 -14.90
CA VAL A 156 -11.44 -6.90 -15.62
C VAL A 156 -12.87 -6.53 -15.28
N CYS A 157 -13.15 -6.27 -13.99
CA CYS A 157 -14.46 -5.83 -13.53
C CYS A 157 -14.77 -4.36 -13.83
N ARG A 158 -13.87 -3.63 -14.53
CA ARG A 158 -14.02 -2.20 -14.86
C ARG A 158 -14.39 -1.36 -13.63
N ALA A 159 -13.67 -1.61 -12.54
CA ALA A 159 -14.03 -1.09 -11.22
C ALA A 159 -13.80 0.43 -11.07
N PHE A 160 -12.99 1.02 -11.94
CA PHE A 160 -12.67 2.45 -11.97
C PHE A 160 -13.60 3.24 -12.90
N ARG A 161 -14.02 4.43 -12.47
CA ARG A 161 -14.93 5.33 -13.18
C ARG A 161 -14.27 6.71 -13.37
N PRO A 162 -14.08 7.18 -14.61
CA PRO A 162 -13.56 8.53 -14.89
C PRO A 162 -14.36 9.63 -14.19
N VAL A 163 -13.72 10.77 -13.90
CA VAL A 163 -14.39 11.91 -13.26
C VAL A 163 -15.42 12.52 -14.21
N SER A 164 -15.14 12.54 -15.51
CA SER A 164 -16.06 13.01 -16.56
C SER A 164 -17.32 12.17 -16.72
N ALA A 165 -17.41 11.01 -16.07
CA ALA A 165 -18.58 10.13 -16.07
C ALA A 165 -19.53 10.36 -14.87
N ARG A 166 -19.28 11.40 -14.05
CA ARG A 166 -20.16 11.86 -12.95
C ARG A 166 -20.81 13.18 -13.32
#